data_AF-A0A6A5T164-F1
#
_entry.id   AF-A0A6A5T164-F1
#
_cell.length_a   1.000
_cell.length_b   1.000
_cell.length_c   1.000
_cell.angle_alpha   90.00
_cell.angle_beta   90.00
_cell.angle_gamma   90.00
#
_symmetry.space_group_name_H-M   'P 1'
#
loop_
_entity.id
_entity.type
_entity.pdbx_description
1 polymer ?
#
loop_
_entity_poly.entity_id
_entity_poly.type
_entity_poly.pdbx_seq_one_letter_code
_entity_poly.pdbx_strand_id
1 'polypeptide(L)'
;MTEADLPVMKTTVVLDKPSDWTKWLFLRKDSAERNQLWLYVDPSLSDDQVKKIESEKPWEKESWDFYTRRLAQENEEILILDLTDKEVA
;
A
#
# COMPACT_ATOMS: atom_id res chain seq x y z
N MET A 1 -15.39 17.61 1.23
CA MET A 1 -13.99 17.99 0.94
C MET A 1 -13.31 16.73 0.44
N THR A 2 -13.02 16.67 -0.86
CA THR A 2 -12.45 15.51 -1.53
C THR A 2 -10.98 15.42 -1.15
N GLU A 3 -10.58 14.39 -0.40
CA GLU A 3 -9.18 14.03 -0.18
C GLU A 3 -8.64 13.61 -1.54
N ALA A 4 -7.99 14.54 -2.24
CA ALA A 4 -7.34 14.26 -3.50
C ALA A 4 -6.28 13.18 -3.24
N ASP A 5 -6.38 12.06 -3.94
CA ASP A 5 -5.41 10.97 -3.94
C ASP A 5 -4.06 11.57 -4.35
N LEU A 6 -3.26 11.93 -3.34
CA LEU A 6 -1.95 12.55 -3.54
C LEU A 6 -1.09 11.54 -4.29
N PRO A 7 -0.42 11.93 -5.38
CA PRO A 7 0.40 11.01 -6.16
C PRO A 7 1.48 10.40 -5.28
N VAL A 8 1.28 9.13 -4.91
CA VAL A 8 2.24 8.39 -4.09
C VAL A 8 3.43 8.03 -4.97
N MET A 9 4.49 8.85 -4.91
CA MET A 9 5.79 8.52 -5.51
C MET A 9 6.36 7.28 -4.81
N LYS A 10 6.32 6.14 -5.50
CA LYS A 10 6.97 4.91 -5.04
C LYS A 10 8.48 5.08 -5.19
N THR A 11 9.15 5.40 -4.09
CA THR A 11 10.61 5.51 -4.03
C THR A 11 11.20 4.16 -3.61
N THR A 12 11.90 3.49 -4.53
CA THR A 12 12.63 2.26 -4.19
C THR A 12 14.00 2.63 -3.65
N VAL A 13 14.29 2.26 -2.41
CA VAL A 13 15.58 2.50 -1.75
C VAL A 13 16.33 1.17 -1.65
N VAL A 14 17.53 1.10 -2.20
CA VAL A 14 18.44 -0.04 -2.06
C VAL A 14 19.29 0.17 -0.81
N LEU A 15 19.29 -0.79 0.10
CA LEU A 15 20.08 -0.77 1.34
C LEU A 15 21.35 -1.57 1.13
N ASP A 16 22.40 -0.92 0.65
CA ASP A 16 23.70 -1.56 0.38
C ASP A 16 24.64 -1.44 1.58
N LYS A 17 24.56 -0.31 2.31
CA LYS A 17 25.45 0.01 3.43
C LYS A 17 24.66 0.31 4.71
N PRO A 18 25.26 0.11 5.90
CA PRO A 18 24.62 0.47 7.18
C PRO A 18 24.14 1.94 7.24
N SER A 19 24.83 2.86 6.56
CA SER A 19 24.43 4.27 6.48
C SER A 19 23.09 4.50 5.75
N ASP A 20 22.69 3.58 4.88
CA ASP A 20 21.44 3.71 4.11
C ASP A 20 20.21 3.44 4.99
N TRP A 21 20.39 2.70 6.08
CA TRP A 21 19.34 2.36 7.04
C TRP A 21 18.76 3.62 7.69
N THR A 22 19.59 4.61 8.00
CA THR A 22 19.13 5.87 8.60
C THR A 22 18.21 6.65 7.65
N LYS A 23 18.55 6.72 6.35
CA LYS A 23 17.73 7.37 5.33
C LYS A 23 16.41 6.62 5.12
N TRP A 24 16.48 5.29 5.11
CA TRP A 24 15.30 4.45 4.96
C TRP A 24 14.34 4.52 6.14
N LEU A 25 14.88 4.52 7.37
CA LEU A 25 14.10 4.73 8.59
C LEU A 25 13.41 6.09 8.59
N PHE A 26 14.09 7.14 8.11
CA PHE A 26 13.49 8.47 7.99
C PHE A 26 12.30 8.48 7.01
N LEU A 27 12.43 7.83 5.86
CA LEU A 27 11.34 7.69 4.89
C LEU A 27 10.16 6.87 5.44
N ARG A 28 10.45 5.83 6.23
CA ARG A 28 9.43 4.98 6.83
C ARG A 28 8.75 5.60 8.04
N LYS A 29 9.36 6.60 8.70
CA LYS A 29 8.79 7.28 9.86
C LYS A 29 7.42 7.88 9.56
N ASP A 30 7.30 8.57 8.43
CA ASP A 30 6.05 9.21 8.01
C ASP A 30 4.96 8.16 7.71
N SER A 31 5.34 7.06 7.05
CA SER A 31 4.45 5.91 6.85
C SER A 31 4.02 5.26 8.16
N ALA A 32 4.92 5.15 9.14
CA ALA A 32 4.62 4.59 10.45
C ALA A 32 3.66 5.48 11.23
N GLU A 33 3.82 6.81 11.14
CA GLU A 33 2.90 7.78 11.74
C GLU A 33 1.49 7.67 11.14
N ARG A 34 1.39 7.72 9.80
CA ARG A 34 0.09 7.65 9.08
C ARG A 34 -0.70 6.37 9.38
N ASN A 35 0.01 5.26 9.59
CA ASN A 35 -0.61 3.95 9.85
C ASN A 35 -0.60 3.59 11.35
N GLN A 36 -0.26 4.54 12.23
CA GLN A 36 -0.23 4.36 13.69
C GLN A 36 0.60 3.15 14.15
N LEU A 37 1.66 2.81 13.41
CA LEU A 37 2.49 1.62 13.67
C LEU A 37 3.27 1.72 14.97
N TRP A 38 3.55 2.95 15.43
CA TRP A 38 4.28 3.18 16.69
C TRP A 38 3.58 2.60 17.91
N LEU A 39 2.26 2.39 17.85
CA LEU A 39 1.51 1.74 18.93
C LEU A 39 1.99 0.30 19.21
N TYR A 40 2.67 -0.34 18.25
CA TYR A 40 3.08 -1.75 18.33
C TYR A 40 4.61 -1.93 18.39
N VAL A 41 5.40 -0.94 17.96
CA VAL A 41 6.87 -1.08 17.80
C VAL A 41 7.68 0.12 18.29
N ASP A 42 7.13 0.94 19.19
CA ASP A 42 7.87 2.07 19.79
C ASP A 42 9.10 1.57 20.57
N PRO A 43 10.33 1.88 20.14
CA PRO A 43 11.56 1.44 20.81
C PRO A 43 11.79 2.14 22.16
N SER A 44 11.03 3.18 22.47
CA SER A 44 11.09 3.91 23.75
C SER A 44 10.30 3.20 24.86
N LEU A 45 9.42 2.27 24.49
CA LEU A 45 8.55 1.53 25.39
C LEU A 45 9.04 0.09 25.54
N SER A 46 8.73 -0.55 26.68
CA SER A 46 8.98 -1.98 26.83
C SER A 46 7.96 -2.82 26.06
N ASP A 47 8.30 -4.06 25.75
CA ASP A 47 7.44 -4.97 24.97
C ASP A 47 6.04 -5.20 25.59
N ASP A 48 5.92 -5.07 26.92
CA ASP A 48 4.65 -5.17 27.64
C ASP A 48 3.78 -3.90 27.56
N GLN A 49 4.37 -2.77 27.14
CA GLN A 49 3.70 -1.47 27.06
C GLN A 49 3.19 -1.15 25.65
N VAL A 50 3.74 -1.82 24.62
CA VAL A 50 3.25 -1.70 23.25
C VAL A 50 2.07 -2.66 23.01
N LYS A 51 1.15 -2.25 22.14
CA LYS A 51 0.02 -3.08 21.74
C LYS A 51 0.51 -4.36 21.05
N LYS A 52 -0.19 -5.47 21.28
CA LYS A 52 0.07 -6.73 20.59
C LYS A 52 -0.76 -6.81 19.32
N ILE A 53 -0.09 -6.81 18.17
CA ILE A 53 -0.76 -6.89 16.86
C ILE A 53 -1.60 -8.17 16.72
N GLU A 54 -1.16 -9.27 17.34
CA GLU A 54 -1.87 -10.56 17.33
C GLU A 54 -3.24 -10.51 18.00
N SER A 55 -3.43 -9.55 18.92
CA SER A 55 -4.69 -9.37 19.63
C SER A 55 -5.68 -8.47 18.89
N GLU A 56 -5.25 -7.85 17.79
CA GLU A 56 -6.10 -6.95 17.02
C GLU A 56 -6.80 -7.69 15.88
N LYS A 57 -8.13 -7.53 15.81
CA LYS A 57 -8.91 -8.11 14.72
C LYS A 57 -8.53 -7.41 13.41
N PRO A 58 -8.13 -8.14 12.36
CA PRO A 58 -7.94 -7.55 11.05
C PRO A 58 -9.22 -6.83 10.62
N TRP A 59 -9.07 -5.62 10.09
CA TRP A 59 -10.19 -4.90 9.52
C TRP A 59 -10.68 -5.68 8.30
N GLU A 60 -11.89 -6.23 8.41
CA GLU A 60 -12.60 -6.80 7.27
C GLU A 60 -12.89 -5.64 6.31
N LYS A 61 -12.22 -5.63 5.16
CA LYS A 61 -12.59 -4.75 4.07
C LYS A 61 -13.78 -5.36 3.35
N GLU A 62 -14.79 -4.54 3.11
CA GLU A 62 -15.91 -4.95 2.28
C GLU A 62 -15.38 -5.33 0.90
N SER A 63 -15.96 -6.37 0.29
CA SER A 63 -15.53 -6.84 -1.04
C SER A 63 -15.49 -5.69 -2.07
N TRP A 64 -16.37 -4.69 -1.91
CA TRP A 64 -16.44 -3.47 -2.72
C TRP A 64 -15.15 -2.63 -2.74
N ASP A 65 -14.39 -2.60 -1.64
CA ASP A 65 -13.13 -1.84 -1.54
C ASP A 65 -12.05 -2.37 -2.47
N PHE A 66 -12.17 -3.62 -2.91
CA PHE A 66 -11.27 -4.24 -3.89
C PHE A 66 -11.67 -3.90 -5.33
N TYR A 67 -12.97 -3.67 -5.59
CA TYR A 67 -13.49 -3.35 -6.93
C TYR A 67 -13.30 -1.89 -7.31
N THR A 68 -13.22 -0.97 -6.34
CA THR A 68 -13.11 0.47 -6.60
C THR A 68 -11.86 0.83 -7.41
N ARG A 69 -10.77 0.07 -7.24
CA ARG A 69 -9.54 0.24 -8.06
C ARG A 69 -9.74 -0.19 -9.51
N ARG A 70 -10.56 -1.21 -9.78
CA ARG A 70 -10.81 -1.74 -11.13
C ARG A 70 -11.76 -0.83 -11.91
N LEU A 71 -12.83 -0.36 -11.26
CA LEU A 71 -13.82 0.54 -11.88
C LEU A 71 -13.23 1.92 -12.25
N ALA A 72 -12.24 2.41 -11.49
CA ALA A 72 -11.52 3.64 -11.86
C ALA A 72 -10.72 3.51 -13.17
N GLN A 73 -10.40 2.28 -13.58
CA GLN A 73 -9.75 1.96 -14.86
C GLN A 73 -10.75 1.64 -15.98
N GLU A 74 -12.01 1.33 -15.66
CA GLU A 74 -13.04 0.89 -16.65
C GLU A 74 -13.80 2.04 -17.33
N ASN A 75 -13.52 3.31 -17.01
CA ASN A 75 -13.96 4.43 -17.87
C ASN A 75 -13.09 4.59 -19.13
N GLU A 76 -12.04 3.79 -19.29
CA GLU A 76 -11.41 3.55 -20.60
C GLU A 76 -12.06 2.29 -21.18
N GLU A 77 -12.92 2.47 -22.19
CA GLU A 77 -13.59 1.37 -22.90
C GLU A 77 -12.55 0.33 -23.38
N ILE A 78 -12.49 -0.83 -22.71
CA ILE A 78 -11.63 -1.93 -23.14
C ILE A 78 -12.27 -2.58 -24.37
N LEU A 79 -11.85 -2.14 -25.56
CA LEU A 79 -12.22 -2.76 -26.83
C LEU A 79 -11.55 -4.14 -26.94
N ILE A 80 -12.28 -5.19 -26.54
CA ILE A 80 -11.89 -6.58 -26.82
C ILE A 80 -12.12 -6.82 -28.32
N LEU A 81 -11.04 -6.82 -29.10
CA LEU A 81 -11.09 -7.17 -30.51
C LEU A 81 -11.38 -8.67 -30.65
N ASP A 82 -12.50 -9.00 -31.29
CA ASP A 82 -12.85 -10.36 -31.66
C ASP A 82 -11.84 -10.88 -32.69
N LEU A 83 -10.95 -11.76 -32.23
CA LEU A 83 -10.03 -12.52 -33.08
C LEU A 83 -10.77 -13.73 -33.66
N THR A 84 -11.81 -13.48 -34.45
CA THR A 84 -12.37 -14.53 -35.30
C THR A 84 -11.37 -14.79 -36.42
N ASP A 85 -10.74 -15.96 -36.37
CA ASP A 85 -9.67 -16.43 -37.23
C ASP A 85 -9.98 -16.19 -38.72
N LYS A 86 -9.20 -15.31 -39.37
CA LYS A 86 -9.05 -15.37 -40.83
C LYS A 86 -8.04 -16.46 -41.13
N GLU A 87 -8.53 -17.69 -41.23
CA GLU A 87 -7.81 -18.73 -41.96
C GLU A 87 -7.60 -18.22 -43.40
N VAL A 88 -6.32 -17.98 -43.72
CA VAL A 88 -5.85 -17.59 -45.04
C VAL A 88 -6.03 -18.79 -45.98
N ALA A 89 -6.87 -18.64 -47.00
CA ALA A 89 -6.95 -19.53 -48.16
C ALA A 89 -6.37 -18.83 -49.39
#